data_AF-A0A1Z5SWQ3-F1
#
_entry.id   AF-A0A1Z5SWQ3-F1
#
_cell.length_a   1.000
_cell.length_b   1.000
_cell.length_c   1.000
_cell.angle_alpha   90.00
_cell.angle_beta   90.00
_cell.angle_gamma   90.00
#
_symmetry.space_group_name_H-M   'P 1'
#
loop_
_entity.id
_entity.type
_entity.pdbx_description
1 polymer ?
#
loop_
_entity_poly.entity_id
_entity_poly.type
_entity_poly.pdbx_seq_one_letter_code
_entity_poly.pdbx_strand_id
1 'polypeptide(L)'
;MSSPSSMPQACQLRCALHAILKQAAATAQSSATEDQASDHDNQSRLQRTDFNLDVQETPPTPDQLTSILDYLGPSKAGTVVEEATGTSDALRKFNAKQQSFQRPVTVDWNNGRAVVGDDESELMKLVRTLPKETDQV
;
A
#
# COMPACT_ATOMS: atom_id res chain seq x y z
N MET A 1 6.11 -34.26 18.50
CA MET A 1 5.65 -32.89 18.83
C MET A 1 6.48 -31.94 18.01
N SER A 2 5.99 -31.58 16.82
CA SER A 2 6.73 -30.78 15.84
C SER A 2 6.63 -29.31 16.23
N SER A 3 7.78 -28.68 16.48
CA SER A 3 7.89 -27.26 16.82
C SER A 3 7.20 -26.40 15.74
N PRO A 4 6.35 -25.41 16.11
CA PRO A 4 5.82 -24.48 15.16
C PRO A 4 7.00 -23.66 14.61
N SER A 5 7.19 -23.77 13.29
CA SER A 5 8.20 -23.02 12.55
C SER A 5 8.07 -21.54 12.89
N SER A 6 9.10 -20.97 13.52
CA SER A 6 9.21 -19.55 13.79
C SER A 6 9.34 -18.84 12.44
N MET A 7 8.20 -18.44 11.89
CA MET A 7 8.17 -17.55 10.73
C MET A 7 8.92 -16.27 11.12
N PRO A 8 9.89 -15.79 10.31
CA PRO A 8 10.60 -14.56 10.63
C PRO A 8 9.59 -13.42 10.76
N GLN A 9 9.75 -12.57 11.78
CA GLN A 9 8.80 -11.49 12.11
C GLN A 9 8.47 -10.57 10.93
N ALA A 10 9.43 -10.36 10.02
CA ALA A 10 9.25 -9.61 8.77
C ALA A 10 8.27 -10.28 7.78
N CYS A 11 8.13 -11.61 7.80
CA CYS A 11 7.14 -12.35 7.02
C CYS A 11 5.73 -12.15 7.59
N GLN A 12 5.59 -12.16 8.93
CA GLN A 12 4.32 -11.98 9.62
C GLN A 12 3.67 -10.62 9.30
N LEU A 13 4.46 -9.54 9.32
CA LEU A 13 3.98 -8.18 9.04
C LEU A 13 3.51 -8.01 7.60
N ARG A 14 4.28 -8.52 6.63
CA ARG A 14 3.83 -8.52 5.22
C ARG A 14 2.52 -9.28 5.06
N CYS A 15 2.38 -10.47 5.64
CA CYS A 15 1.15 -11.25 5.53
C CYS A 15 -0.07 -10.52 6.13
N ALA A 16 0.10 -9.86 7.28
CA ALA A 16 -0.95 -9.09 7.92
C ALA A 16 -1.40 -7.91 7.05
N LEU A 17 -0.46 -7.15 6.50
CA LEU A 17 -0.76 -6.03 5.61
C LEU A 17 -1.56 -6.46 4.38
N HIS A 18 -1.10 -7.49 3.68
CA HIS A 18 -1.81 -8.01 2.51
C HIS A 18 -3.23 -8.49 2.88
N ALA A 19 -3.40 -9.12 4.05
CA ALA A 19 -4.71 -9.56 4.52
C ALA A 19 -5.65 -8.39 4.77
N ILE A 20 -5.17 -7.28 5.36
CA ILE A 20 -5.95 -6.06 5.60
C ILE A 20 -6.37 -5.42 4.28
N LEU A 21 -5.42 -5.21 3.35
CA LEU A 21 -5.71 -4.60 2.04
C LEU A 21 -6.69 -5.45 1.22
N LYS A 22 -6.54 -6.78 1.26
CA LYS A 22 -7.45 -7.70 0.56
C LYS A 22 -8.86 -7.69 1.15
N GLN A 23 -8.97 -7.64 2.48
CA GLN A 23 -10.28 -7.53 3.15
C GLN A 23 -10.95 -6.21 2.78
N ALA A 24 -10.22 -5.09 2.83
CA ALA A 24 -10.74 -3.79 2.44
C ALA A 24 -11.25 -3.78 0.98
N ALA A 25 -10.48 -4.36 0.05
CA ALA A 25 -10.91 -4.50 -1.34
C ALA A 25 -12.15 -5.39 -1.50
N ALA A 26 -12.22 -6.54 -0.81
CA ALA A 26 -13.37 -7.44 -0.88
C ALA A 26 -14.66 -6.82 -0.30
N THR A 27 -14.55 -6.03 0.77
CA THR A 27 -15.68 -5.30 1.36
C THR A 27 -16.20 -4.20 0.42
N ALA A 28 -15.32 -3.55 -0.33
CA ALA A 28 -15.72 -2.57 -1.34
C ALA A 28 -16.56 -3.23 -2.46
N GLN A 29 -16.07 -4.35 -3.02
CA GLN A 29 -16.71 -5.04 -4.16
C GLN A 29 -17.99 -5.82 -3.82
N SER A 30 -18.20 -6.27 -2.57
CA SER A 30 -19.28 -7.21 -2.22
C SER A 30 -20.57 -6.57 -1.70
N SER A 31 -20.71 -5.24 -1.71
CA SER A 31 -21.85 -4.55 -1.07
C SER A 31 -23.03 -4.18 -1.98
N ALA A 32 -23.10 -4.76 -3.18
CA ALA A 32 -24.23 -4.68 -4.11
C ALA A 32 -25.30 -5.78 -3.88
N THR A 33 -25.68 -6.04 -2.62
CA THR A 33 -26.87 -6.85 -2.31
C THR A 33 -27.82 -6.03 -1.46
N GLU A 34 -29.01 -5.86 -1.99
CA GLU A 34 -29.82 -4.64 -1.95
C GLU A 34 -30.73 -4.48 -0.73
N ASP A 35 -30.59 -5.29 0.33
CA ASP A 35 -31.76 -5.49 1.23
C ASP A 35 -31.60 -5.26 2.73
N GLN A 36 -30.46 -4.83 3.30
CA GLN A 36 -30.32 -4.84 4.79
C GLN A 36 -29.55 -3.66 5.45
N ALA A 37 -29.70 -2.41 5.00
CA ALA A 37 -29.07 -1.27 5.68
C ALA A 37 -30.10 -0.18 6.06
N SER A 38 -30.41 -0.05 7.35
CA SER A 38 -31.12 1.14 7.86
C SER A 38 -30.52 1.76 9.13
N ASP A 39 -29.43 1.23 9.71
CA ASP A 39 -28.88 1.80 10.96
C ASP A 39 -27.35 1.96 11.01
N HIS A 40 -26.64 1.76 9.89
CA HIS A 40 -25.17 1.97 9.81
C HIS A 40 -24.72 2.86 8.63
N ASP A 41 -25.66 3.58 7.99
CA ASP A 41 -25.43 4.31 6.73
C ASP A 41 -24.39 5.43 6.82
N ASN A 42 -24.30 6.13 7.95
CA ASN A 42 -23.32 7.21 8.09
C ASN A 42 -21.87 6.71 8.27
N GLN A 43 -21.67 5.54 8.88
CA GLN A 43 -20.32 4.98 9.07
C GLN A 43 -19.87 4.16 7.85
N SER A 44 -20.78 3.40 7.24
CA SER A 44 -20.47 2.58 6.05
C SER A 44 -20.23 3.42 4.79
N ARG A 45 -20.94 4.55 4.60
CA ARG A 45 -20.67 5.47 3.46
C ARG A 45 -19.38 6.27 3.61
N LEU A 46 -18.84 6.42 4.82
CA LEU A 46 -17.54 7.07 5.05
C LEU A 46 -16.34 6.14 4.80
N GLN A 47 -16.56 4.82 4.75
CA GLN A 47 -15.52 3.79 4.57
C GLN A 47 -15.53 3.12 3.19
N ARG A 48 -16.51 3.43 2.33
CA ARG A 48 -16.60 2.89 0.97
C ARG A 48 -15.63 3.61 0.04
N THR A 49 -14.53 2.96 -0.25
CA THR A 49 -13.65 3.35 -1.36
C THR A 49 -13.31 2.11 -2.16
N ASP A 50 -13.76 2.10 -3.41
CA ASP A 50 -13.41 1.06 -4.37
C ASP A 50 -11.99 1.29 -4.86
N PHE A 51 -11.15 0.25 -4.79
CA PHE A 51 -9.82 0.25 -5.36
C PHE A 51 -9.43 -1.14 -5.83
N ASN A 52 -8.58 -1.16 -6.86
CA ASN A 52 -7.96 -2.40 -7.32
C ASN A 52 -6.64 -2.63 -6.58
N LEU A 53 -6.53 -3.74 -5.86
CA LEU A 53 -5.31 -4.13 -5.17
C LEU A 53 -4.41 -4.96 -6.10
N ASP A 54 -3.33 -4.37 -6.58
CA ASP A 54 -2.27 -5.06 -7.32
C ASP A 54 -1.07 -5.34 -6.41
N VAL A 55 -0.72 -6.62 -6.25
CA VAL A 55 0.41 -7.04 -5.40
C VAL A 55 1.55 -7.52 -6.29
N GLN A 56 2.66 -6.77 -6.27
CA GLN A 56 3.85 -7.10 -7.05
C GLN A 56 4.98 -7.63 -6.16
N GLU A 57 5.40 -8.87 -6.45
CA GLU A 57 6.50 -9.50 -5.72
C GLU A 57 7.89 -9.18 -6.29
N THR A 58 7.91 -8.77 -7.56
CA THR A 58 9.11 -8.36 -8.28
C THR A 58 9.54 -6.95 -7.89
N PRO A 59 10.84 -6.64 -7.95
CA PRO A 59 11.32 -5.27 -7.78
C PRO A 59 10.70 -4.32 -8.83
N PRO A 60 10.47 -3.04 -8.48
CA PRO A 60 9.90 -2.07 -9.41
C PRO A 60 10.87 -1.74 -10.55
N THR A 61 10.35 -1.23 -11.66
CA THR A 61 11.21 -0.66 -12.71
C THR A 61 11.87 0.64 -12.23
N PRO A 62 13.00 1.07 -12.83
CA PRO A 62 13.65 2.34 -12.47
C PRO A 62 12.73 3.56 -12.58
N ASP A 63 11.84 3.58 -13.58
CA ASP A 63 10.86 4.65 -13.78
C ASP A 63 9.77 4.65 -12.69
N GLN A 64 9.31 3.46 -12.31
CA GLN A 64 8.38 3.30 -11.18
C GLN A 64 9.03 3.76 -9.87
N LEU A 65 10.30 3.41 -9.62
CA LEU A 65 11.02 3.87 -8.44
C LEU A 65 11.15 5.39 -8.42
N THR A 66 11.44 6.01 -9.56
CA THR A 66 11.51 7.48 -9.67
C THR A 66 10.17 8.11 -9.26
N SER A 67 9.06 7.59 -9.79
CA SER A 67 7.72 8.06 -9.45
C SER A 67 7.42 7.89 -7.95
N ILE A 68 7.82 6.76 -7.34
CA ILE A 68 7.65 6.50 -5.90
C ILE A 68 8.44 7.53 -5.07
N LEU A 69 9.69 7.82 -5.46
CA LEU A 69 10.53 8.79 -4.77
C LEU A 69 9.96 10.21 -4.91
N ASP A 70 9.36 10.55 -6.03
CA ASP A 70 8.69 11.83 -6.25
C ASP A 70 7.46 11.99 -5.34
N TYR A 71 6.66 10.93 -5.17
CA TYR A 71 5.50 10.93 -4.26
C TYR A 71 5.88 11.06 -2.79
N LEU A 72 7.03 10.49 -2.39
CA LEU A 72 7.52 10.53 -1.01
C LEU A 72 8.33 11.78 -0.70
N GLY A 73 8.91 12.40 -1.73
CA GLY A 73 9.86 13.48 -1.64
C GLY A 73 11.29 13.02 -1.30
N PRO A 74 12.30 13.85 -1.60
CA PRO A 74 13.72 13.48 -1.49
C PRO A 74 14.15 13.14 -0.06
N SER A 75 13.50 13.74 0.95
CA SER A 75 13.79 13.50 2.37
C SER A 75 13.48 12.06 2.82
N LYS A 76 12.63 11.34 2.09
CA LYS A 76 12.25 9.96 2.40
C LYS A 76 12.95 8.92 1.53
N ALA A 77 13.86 9.33 0.65
CA ALA A 77 14.58 8.40 -0.23
C ALA A 77 15.27 7.25 0.53
N GLY A 78 15.90 7.55 1.67
CA GLY A 78 16.56 6.57 2.53
C GLY A 78 15.62 5.55 3.19
N THR A 79 14.32 5.86 3.28
CA THR A 79 13.31 4.92 3.79
C THR A 79 12.87 3.92 2.72
N VAL A 80 12.97 4.27 1.44
CA VAL A 80 12.61 3.39 0.32
C VAL A 80 13.80 2.56 -0.13
N VAL A 81 14.98 3.18 -0.17
CA VAL A 81 16.22 2.54 -0.60
C VAL A 81 17.24 2.71 0.52
N GLU A 82 17.72 1.58 1.04
CA GLU A 82 18.66 1.54 2.16
C GLU A 82 19.89 2.43 1.89
N GLU A 83 20.29 3.20 2.91
CA GLU A 83 21.42 4.14 2.87
C GLU A 83 21.31 5.27 1.83
N ALA A 84 20.17 5.45 1.16
CA ALA A 84 20.04 6.50 0.15
C ALA A 84 19.93 7.89 0.79
N THR A 85 20.71 8.84 0.28
CA THR A 85 20.73 10.23 0.77
C THR A 85 19.83 11.18 -0.03
N GLY A 86 19.27 10.71 -1.14
CA GLY A 86 18.37 11.47 -2.01
C GLY A 86 17.96 10.66 -3.23
N THR A 87 17.13 11.25 -4.10
CA THR A 87 16.52 10.57 -5.25
C THR A 87 17.55 9.96 -6.21
N SER A 88 18.58 10.73 -6.61
CA SER A 88 19.61 10.25 -7.54
C SER A 88 20.47 9.13 -6.93
N ASP A 89 20.77 9.21 -5.64
CA ASP A 89 21.54 8.19 -4.92
C ASP A 89 20.71 6.90 -4.75
N ALA A 90 19.42 7.03 -4.43
CA ALA A 90 18.48 5.92 -4.36
C ALA A 90 18.40 5.16 -5.69
N LEU A 91 18.25 5.88 -6.81
CA LEU A 91 18.16 5.26 -8.14
C LEU A 91 19.46 4.55 -8.53
N ARG A 92 20.62 5.16 -8.23
CA ARG A 92 21.93 4.54 -8.47
C ARG A 92 22.10 3.25 -7.66
N LYS A 93 21.75 3.27 -6.38
CA LYS A 93 21.85 2.11 -5.47
C LYS A 93 20.89 1.00 -5.86
N PHE A 94 19.66 1.36 -6.23
CA PHE A 94 18.67 0.39 -6.68
C PHE A 94 19.11 -0.33 -7.96
N ASN A 95 19.63 0.41 -8.96
CA ASN A 95 20.16 -0.18 -10.18
C ASN A 95 21.36 -1.11 -9.94
N ALA A 96 22.21 -0.78 -8.95
CA ALA A 96 23.33 -1.63 -8.56
C ALA A 96 22.88 -2.88 -7.78
N LYS A 97 21.90 -2.72 -6.88
CA LYS A 97 21.39 -3.78 -6.02
C LYS A 97 19.90 -3.56 -5.76
N GLN A 98 19.05 -4.28 -6.49
CA GLN A 98 17.60 -4.18 -6.33
C GLN A 98 17.11 -4.64 -4.94
N GLN A 99 17.91 -5.45 -4.23
CA GLN A 99 17.67 -5.84 -2.83
C GLN A 99 17.79 -4.67 -1.83
N SER A 100 18.32 -3.52 -2.22
CA SER A 100 18.34 -2.32 -1.37
C SER A 100 16.97 -1.66 -1.24
N PHE A 101 16.00 -2.06 -2.08
CA PHE A 101 14.62 -1.59 -1.99
C PHE A 101 13.94 -2.20 -0.76
N GLN A 102 13.50 -1.33 0.15
CA GLN A 102 12.78 -1.71 1.36
C GLN A 102 11.35 -2.12 1.01
N ARG A 103 10.87 -3.19 1.63
CA ARG A 103 9.54 -3.76 1.39
C ARG A 103 8.86 -4.05 2.72
N PRO A 104 7.53 -3.89 2.85
CA PRO A 104 6.58 -3.55 1.79
C PRO A 104 6.57 -2.04 1.46
N VAL A 105 6.10 -1.69 0.26
CA VAL A 105 5.78 -0.31 -0.14
C VAL A 105 4.41 -0.35 -0.80
N THR A 106 3.49 0.48 -0.33
CA THR A 106 2.16 0.65 -0.90
C THR A 106 2.14 1.96 -1.66
N VAL A 107 1.70 1.92 -2.91
CA VAL A 107 1.68 3.08 -3.81
C VAL A 107 0.28 3.27 -4.33
N ASP A 108 -0.25 4.49 -4.19
CA ASP A 108 -1.45 4.96 -4.85
C ASP A 108 -1.04 5.76 -6.08
N TRP A 109 -1.11 5.09 -7.24
CA TRP A 109 -0.77 5.68 -8.52
C TRP A 109 -1.76 6.75 -8.99
N ASN A 110 -2.99 6.75 -8.47
CA ASN A 110 -4.03 7.70 -8.88
C ASN A 110 -3.87 9.04 -8.16
N ASN A 111 -3.54 9.01 -6.86
CA ASN A 111 -3.40 10.22 -6.04
C ASN A 111 -1.94 10.67 -5.84
N GLY A 112 -0.97 9.94 -6.42
CA GLY A 112 0.45 10.28 -6.32
C GLY A 112 0.97 10.21 -4.89
N ARG A 113 0.59 9.16 -4.16
CA ARG A 113 1.00 8.94 -2.76
C ARG A 113 1.66 7.59 -2.61
N ALA A 114 2.63 7.49 -1.71
CA ALA A 114 3.20 6.22 -1.33
C ALA A 114 3.42 6.16 0.19
N VAL A 115 3.36 4.95 0.73
CA VAL A 115 3.60 4.62 2.13
C VAL A 115 4.63 3.50 2.16
N VAL A 116 5.66 3.68 2.97
CA VAL A 116 6.71 2.68 3.19
C VAL A 116 6.38 1.90 4.45
N GLY A 117 6.47 0.58 4.38
CA GLY A 117 6.23 -0.31 5.50
C GLY A 117 4.75 -0.61 5.76
N ASP A 118 4.46 -0.93 7.01
CA ASP A 118 3.19 -1.47 7.51
C ASP A 118 2.48 -0.51 8.48
N ASP A 119 2.73 0.80 8.39
CA ASP A 119 2.03 1.79 9.20
C ASP A 119 0.53 1.80 8.88
N GLU A 120 -0.23 1.05 9.68
CA GLU A 120 -1.67 0.87 9.54
C GLU A 120 -2.41 2.21 9.51
N SER A 121 -1.94 3.21 10.25
CA SER A 121 -2.58 4.53 10.28
C SER A 121 -2.43 5.25 8.96
N GLU A 122 -1.24 5.23 8.36
CA GLU A 122 -0.98 5.82 7.05
C GLU A 122 -1.67 5.05 5.92
N LEU A 123 -1.72 3.72 6.01
CA LEU A 123 -2.43 2.86 5.07
C LEU A 123 -3.95 3.09 5.10
N MET A 124 -4.53 3.20 6.29
CA MET A 124 -5.95 3.51 6.43
C MET A 124 -6.28 4.92 5.94
N LYS A 125 -5.36 5.89 6.09
CA LYS A 125 -5.52 7.21 5.46
C LYS A 125 -5.49 7.08 3.94
N LEU A 126 -4.55 6.32 3.38
CA LEU A 126 -4.43 6.10 1.94
C LEU A 126 -5.74 5.53 1.36
N VAL A 127 -6.27 4.47 1.98
CA VAL A 127 -7.53 3.83 1.57
C VAL A 127 -8.72 4.79 1.69
N ARG A 128 -8.76 5.64 2.72
CA ARG A 128 -9.85 6.61 2.93
C ARG A 128 -9.77 7.83 2.02
N THR A 129 -8.58 8.17 1.51
CA THR A 129 -8.38 9.33 0.62
C THR A 129 -8.69 9.04 -0.84
N LEU A 130 -8.87 7.77 -1.21
CA LEU A 130 -9.32 7.41 -2.54
C LEU A 130 -10.66 8.11 -2.83
N PRO A 131 -10.85 8.66 -4.04
CA PRO A 131 -12.12 9.27 -4.40
C PRO A 131 -13.20 8.20 -4.34
N LYS A 132 -14.30 8.49 -3.63
CA LYS A 132 -15.53 7.72 -3.79
C LYS A 132 -15.94 7.92 -5.23
N GLU A 133 -16.15 6.86 -5.99
CA GLU A 133 -16.83 6.98 -7.28
C GLU A 133 -18.27 7.40 -6.97
N THR A 134 -18.48 8.70 -6.76
CA THR A 134 -19.80 9.31 -6.82
C THR A 134 -20.16 9.32 -8.29
N ASP A 135 -20.87 8.27 -8.67
CA ASP A 135 -21.77 8.21 -9.80
C ASP A 135 -22.40 9.60 -10.03
N GLN A 136 -21.83 10.33 -11.00
CA GLN A 136 -22.44 11.48 -11.64
C GLN A 136 -22.60 11.07 -13.09
N VAL A 137 -23.75 10.49 -13.45
CA VAL A 137 -24.80 11.09 -14.29
C VAL A 137 -26.04 10.20 -14.40
#